data_AF-A0A2M8PJ18-F1
#
_entry.id   AF-A0A2M8PJ18-F1
#
_cell.length_a   1.000
_cell.length_b   1.000
_cell.length_c   1.000
_cell.angle_alpha   90.00
_cell.angle_beta   90.00
_cell.angle_gamma   90.00
#
_symmetry.space_group_name_H-M   'P 1'
#
loop_
_entity.id
_entity.type
_entity.pdbx_description
1 polymer ?
#
loop_
_entity_poly.entity_id
_entity_poly.type
_entity_poly.pdbx_seq_one_letter_code
_entity_poly.pdbx_strand_id
1 'polypeptide(L)'
;PLNAPALHASMIARCLPKERYEGFISLLFKTQETWLSAVDYKEALRQNAKLAGMSDEEFDSCMNNNELQQAIASTIQEASEKWSIKSTPSIIFNDGEKVV
;
A
#
# COMPACT_ATOMS: atom_id res chain seq x y z
N PRO A 1 2.76 -3.79 4.43
CA PRO A 1 3.89 -2.99 3.90
C PRO A 1 5.15 -3.25 4.72
N LEU A 2 6.24 -3.72 4.12
CA LEU A 2 7.48 -4.02 4.87
C LEU A 2 8.52 -2.89 4.79
N ASN A 3 8.24 -1.84 4.03
CA ASN A 3 9.12 -0.68 3.83
C ASN A 3 8.30 0.59 3.59
N ALA A 4 8.97 1.75 3.60
CA ALA A 4 8.32 3.05 3.40
C ALA A 4 7.61 3.18 2.03
N PRO A 5 8.18 2.77 0.89
CA PRO A 5 7.48 2.82 -0.40
C PRO A 5 6.17 2.05 -0.40
N ALA A 6 6.15 0.83 0.15
CA ALA A 6 4.94 0.02 0.23
C ALA A 6 3.90 0.64 1.18
N LEU A 7 4.33 1.32 2.25
CA LEU A 7 3.44 1.99 3.19
C LEU A 7 2.74 3.17 2.51
N HIS A 8 3.51 4.04 1.85
CA HIS A 8 2.98 5.18 1.11
C HIS A 8 2.04 4.75 -0.02
N ALA A 9 2.43 3.75 -0.82
CA ALA A 9 1.56 3.20 -1.86
C ALA A 9 0.24 2.65 -1.28
N SER A 10 0.30 2.02 -0.10
CA SER A 10 -0.89 1.51 0.60
C SER A 10 -1.77 2.59 1.19
N MET A 11 -1.19 3.72 1.61
CA MET A 11 -1.92 4.91 2.05
C MET A 11 -2.67 5.53 0.88
N ILE A 12 -1.97 5.82 -0.22
CA ILE A 12 -2.56 6.42 -1.43
C ILE A 12 -3.72 5.57 -1.94
N ALA A 13 -3.55 4.24 -2.00
CA ALA A 13 -4.61 3.34 -2.42
C ALA A 13 -5.87 3.48 -1.55
N ARG A 14 -5.72 3.63 -0.23
CA ARG A 14 -6.84 3.78 0.72
C ARG A 14 -7.46 5.17 0.73
N CYS A 15 -6.74 6.19 0.28
CA CYS A 15 -7.27 7.55 0.12
C CYS A 15 -8.10 7.72 -1.15
N LEU A 16 -7.95 6.83 -2.14
CA LEU A 16 -8.78 6.84 -3.34
C LEU A 16 -10.22 6.38 -3.03
N PRO A 17 -11.22 6.83 -3.83
CA PRO A 17 -12.56 6.24 -3.82
C PRO A 17 -12.51 4.72 -4.02
N LYS A 18 -13.43 4.01 -3.36
CA LYS A 18 -13.46 2.53 -3.34
C LYS A 18 -13.47 1.92 -4.74
N GLU A 19 -14.14 2.57 -5.69
CA GLU A 19 -14.28 2.13 -7.08
C GLU A 19 -12.94 2.16 -7.84
N ARG A 20 -11.96 2.95 -7.36
CA ARG A 20 -10.65 3.12 -7.98
C ARG A 20 -9.55 2.29 -7.31
N TYR A 21 -9.84 1.72 -6.13
CA TYR A 21 -8.87 0.96 -5.33
C TYR A 21 -8.23 -0.18 -6.13
N GLU A 22 -9.03 -1.09 -6.68
CA GLU A 22 -8.54 -2.28 -7.39
C GLU A 22 -7.74 -1.93 -8.65
N GLY A 23 -8.20 -0.93 -9.40
CA GLY A 23 -7.50 -0.42 -10.58
C GLY A 23 -6.15 0.18 -10.21
N PHE A 24 -6.09 0.95 -9.13
CA PHE A 24 -4.84 1.55 -8.66
C PHE A 24 -3.87 0.51 -8.09
N ILE A 25 -4.35 -0.47 -7.32
CA ILE A 25 -3.52 -1.59 -6.85
C ILE A 25 -2.94 -2.36 -8.04
N SER A 26 -3.75 -2.63 -9.05
CA SER A 26 -3.29 -3.29 -10.29
C SER A 26 -2.22 -2.48 -11.00
N LEU A 27 -2.40 -1.15 -11.11
CA LEU A 27 -1.39 -0.25 -11.68
C LEU A 27 -0.08 -0.32 -10.89
N LEU A 28 -0.14 -0.21 -9.56
CA LEU A 28 1.04 -0.23 -8.69
C LEU A 28 1.85 -1.52 -8.82
N PHE A 29 1.20 -2.67 -8.91
CA PHE A 29 1.90 -3.94 -9.13
C PHE A 29 2.45 -4.05 -10.56
N LYS A 30 1.68 -3.61 -11.57
CA LYS A 30 2.10 -3.64 -12.97
C LYS A 30 3.34 -2.77 -13.23
N THR A 31 3.44 -1.62 -12.57
CA THR A 31 4.54 -0.66 -12.75
C THR A 31 5.56 -0.72 -11.62
N GLN A 32 5.52 -1.78 -10.78
CA GLN A 32 6.29 -1.88 -9.54
C GLN A 32 7.78 -1.65 -9.73
N GLU A 33 8.39 -2.34 -10.70
CA GLU A 33 9.82 -2.20 -11.00
C GLU A 33 10.19 -0.76 -11.38
N THR A 34 9.30 -0.08 -12.12
CA THR A 34 9.53 1.28 -12.62
C THR A 34 9.42 2.31 -11.50
N TRP A 35 8.34 2.30 -10.72
CA TRP A 35 8.15 3.35 -9.71
C TRP A 35 9.01 3.14 -8.46
N LEU A 36 9.37 1.89 -8.12
CA LEU A 36 10.28 1.62 -7.01
C LEU A 36 11.74 1.96 -7.31
N SER A 37 12.16 1.84 -8.57
CA SER A 37 13.54 2.16 -8.98
C SER A 37 13.76 3.64 -9.30
N ALA A 38 12.70 4.46 -9.28
CA ALA A 38 12.81 5.90 -9.46
C ALA A 38 13.69 6.53 -8.37
N VAL A 39 14.46 7.55 -8.75
CA VAL A 39 15.31 8.32 -7.82
C VAL A 39 14.48 8.90 -6.68
N ASP A 40 13.27 9.38 -7.01
CA ASP A 40 12.25 9.74 -6.03
C ASP A 40 10.98 8.93 -6.28
N TYR A 41 10.82 7.85 -5.51
CA TYR A 41 9.63 7.01 -5.60
C TYR A 41 8.34 7.75 -5.20
N LYS A 42 8.41 8.82 -4.39
CA LYS A 42 7.22 9.58 -3.97
C LYS A 42 6.65 10.36 -5.16
N GLU A 43 7.52 10.94 -5.98
CA GLU A 43 7.09 11.60 -7.21
C GLU A 43 6.52 10.60 -8.23
N ALA A 44 7.13 9.42 -8.36
CA ALA A 44 6.56 8.35 -9.19
C ALA A 44 5.19 7.88 -8.68
N LEU A 45 5.00 7.78 -7.36
CA LEU A 45 3.70 7.50 -6.76
C LEU A 45 2.68 8.62 -6.99
N ARG A 46 3.10 9.89 -6.94
CA ARG A 46 2.25 11.05 -7.27
C ARG A 46 1.73 10.96 -8.70
N GLN A 47 2.61 10.63 -9.65
CA GLN A 47 2.22 10.43 -11.05
C GLN A 47 1.22 9.28 -11.22
N ASN A 48 1.45 8.15 -10.55
CA ASN A 48 0.49 7.04 -10.55
C ASN A 48 -0.86 7.45 -9.93
N ALA A 49 -0.86 8.21 -8.84
CA ALA A 49 -2.08 8.70 -8.19
C ALA A 49 -2.87 9.64 -9.11
N LYS A 50 -2.19 10.52 -9.85
CA LYS A 50 -2.80 11.38 -10.87
C LYS A 50 -3.47 10.57 -11.99
N LEU A 51 -2.85 9.49 -12.44
CA LEU A 51 -3.47 8.57 -13.42
C LEU A 51 -4.74 7.90 -12.87
N ALA A 52 -4.82 7.72 -11.55
CA ALA A 52 -6.03 7.25 -10.85
C ALA A 52 -7.01 8.39 -10.49
N GLY A 53 -6.76 9.61 -10.96
CA GLY A 53 -7.63 10.77 -10.79
C GLY A 53 -7.60 11.41 -9.40
N MET A 54 -6.47 11.30 -8.68
CA MET A 54 -6.19 12.05 -7.45
C MET A 54 -5.52 13.39 -7.79
N SER A 55 -5.94 14.49 -7.14
CA SER A 55 -5.28 15.79 -7.26
C SER A 55 -3.97 15.87 -6.47
N ASP A 56 -3.17 16.91 -6.68
CA ASP A 56 -1.93 17.12 -5.91
C ASP A 56 -2.24 17.40 -4.43
N GLU A 57 -3.30 18.16 -4.16
CA GLU A 57 -3.76 18.49 -2.81
C GLU A 57 -4.26 17.23 -2.08
N GLU A 58 -5.02 16.37 -2.76
CA GLU A 58 -5.47 15.09 -2.21
C GLU A 58 -4.29 14.17 -1.91
N PHE A 59 -3.29 14.13 -2.81
CA PHE A 59 -2.07 13.35 -2.60
C PHE A 59 -1.30 13.84 -1.37
N ASP A 60 -1.07 15.14 -1.27
CA ASP A 60 -0.33 15.72 -0.14
C ASP A 60 -1.09 15.53 1.17
N SER A 61 -2.41 15.72 1.17
CA SER A 61 -3.26 15.43 2.33
C SER A 61 -3.17 13.96 2.74
N CYS A 62 -3.20 13.04 1.78
CA CYS A 62 -3.10 11.60 2.05
C CYS A 62 -1.73 11.23 2.65
N MET A 63 -0.65 11.75 2.06
CA MET A 63 0.72 11.48 2.50
C MET A 63 1.03 12.05 3.89
N ASN A 64 0.30 13.07 4.32
CA ASN A 64 0.42 13.68 5.65
C ASN A 64 -0.61 13.14 6.67
N ASN A 65 -1.41 12.12 6.30
CA ASN A 65 -2.39 11.53 7.21
C ASN A 65 -1.71 10.54 8.18
N ASN A 66 -1.26 11.09 9.32
CA ASN A 66 -0.60 10.32 10.39
C ASN A 66 -1.49 9.23 11.00
N GLU A 67 -2.80 9.47 11.11
CA GLU A 67 -3.75 8.50 11.66
C GLU A 67 -3.85 7.27 10.76
N LEU A 68 -4.00 7.49 9.44
CA LEU A 68 -4.00 6.41 8.45
C LEU A 68 -2.67 5.66 8.44
N GLN A 69 -1.55 6.38 8.52
CA GLN A 69 -0.22 5.77 8.57
C GLN A 69 -0.10 4.83 9.78
N GLN A 70 -0.52 5.28 10.96
CA GLN A 70 -0.48 4.49 12.19
C GLN A 70 -1.42 3.29 12.12
N ALA A 71 -2.65 3.47 11.61
CA ALA A 71 -3.62 2.38 11.46
C ALA A 71 -3.09 1.26 10.55
N ILE A 72 -2.46 1.61 9.43
CA ILE A 72 -1.85 0.64 8.51
C ILE A 72 -0.67 -0.06 9.19
N ALA A 73 0.20 0.70 9.88
CA ALA A 73 1.35 0.14 10.60
C ALA A 73 0.92 -0.86 11.68
N SER A 74 -0.09 -0.52 12.50
CA SER A 74 -0.64 -1.39 13.54
C SER A 74 -1.20 -2.69 12.93
N THR A 75 -1.97 -2.57 11.86
CA THR A 75 -2.55 -3.75 11.17
C THR A 75 -1.46 -4.71 10.67
N ILE A 76 -0.35 -4.18 10.15
CA ILE A 76 0.78 -4.99 9.68
C ILE A 76 1.48 -5.67 10.87
N GLN A 77 1.69 -4.93 11.96
CA GLN A 77 2.33 -5.46 13.16
C GLN A 77 1.50 -6.58 13.78
N GLU A 78 0.20 -6.36 13.99
CA GLU A 78 -0.73 -7.35 14.52
C GLU A 78 -0.77 -8.61 13.67
N ALA A 79 -0.81 -8.47 12.34
CA ALA A 79 -0.77 -9.61 11.42
C ALA A 79 0.57 -10.37 11.49
N SER A 80 1.68 -9.65 11.58
CA SER A 80 3.03 -10.24 11.70
C SER A 80 3.18 -11.01 13.01
N GLU A 81 2.73 -10.45 14.13
CA GLU A 81 2.78 -11.08 15.45
C GLU A 81 1.85 -12.29 15.53
N LYS A 82 0.61 -12.17 15.04
CA LYS A 82 -0.38 -13.24 15.08
C LYS A 82 0.01 -14.43 14.20
N TRP A 83 0.53 -14.17 13.00
CA TRP A 83 0.72 -15.20 11.97
C TRP A 83 2.18 -15.50 11.63
N SER A 84 3.15 -14.87 12.32
CA SER A 84 4.58 -15.03 12.07
C SER A 84 4.96 -14.78 10.60
N ILE A 85 4.36 -13.77 9.96
CA ILE A 85 4.61 -13.43 8.55
C ILE A 85 6.03 -12.88 8.39
N LYS A 86 6.88 -13.57 7.64
CA LYS A 86 8.28 -13.16 7.38
C LYS A 86 8.53 -12.60 5.99
N SER A 87 7.61 -12.82 5.05
CA SER A 87 7.75 -12.42 3.65
C SER A 87 6.39 -12.16 2.99
N THR A 88 6.41 -11.45 1.86
CA THR A 88 5.24 -11.16 1.03
C THR A 88 5.44 -11.71 -0.39
N PRO A 89 4.41 -12.31 -1.02
CA PRO A 89 3.08 -12.59 -0.47
C PRO A 89 3.10 -13.77 0.51
N SER A 90 2.28 -13.67 1.56
CA SER A 90 1.91 -14.78 2.46
C SER A 90 0.38 -14.90 2.45
N ILE A 91 -0.15 -16.11 2.35
CA ILE A 91 -1.59 -16.38 2.31
C ILE A 91 -1.94 -17.27 3.50
N ILE A 92 -2.91 -16.84 4.31
CA ILE A 92 -3.42 -17.59 5.47
C ILE A 92 -4.79 -18.15 5.09
N PHE A 93 -4.96 -19.47 5.19
CA PHE A 93 -6.24 -20.17 5.04
C PHE A 93 -6.72 -20.68 6.40
N ASN A 94 -8.04 -20.73 6.61
CA ASN A 94 -8.69 -21.30 7.81
C ASN A 94 -8.04 -20.84 9.13
N ASP A 95 -7.85 -19.53 9.33
CA ASP A 95 -7.25 -18.97 10.54
C ASP A 95 -5.90 -19.62 10.93
N GLY A 96 -5.09 -19.99 9.94
CA GLY A 96 -3.77 -20.57 10.15
C GLY A 96 -3.78 -22.03 10.60
N GLU A 97 -4.94 -22.71 10.51
CA GLU A 97 -5.00 -24.14 10.69
C GLU A 97 -4.08 -24.85 9.70
N LYS A 98 -3.37 -25.87 10.20
CA LYS A 98 -2.64 -26.78 9.32
C LYS A 98 -3.66 -27.50 8.43
N VAL A 99 -3.59 -27.22 7.13
CA VAL A 99 -4.21 -28.08 6.14
C VAL A 99 -3.45 -29.40 6.18
N VAL A 100 -4.07 -30.42 6.78
CA VAL A 100 -3.56 -31.81 6.84
C VAL A 100 -3.91 -32.55 5.56
#